data_AF-A0A7S2WS02-F1
#
_entry.id   AF-A0A7S2WS02-F1
#
_cell.length_a   1.000
_cell.length_b   1.000
_cell.length_c   1.000
_cell.angle_alpha   90.00
_cell.angle_beta   90.00
_cell.angle_gamma   90.00
#
_symmetry.space_group_name_H-M   'P 1'
#
loop_
_entity.id
_entity.type
_entity.pdbx_description
1 polymer ?
#
loop_
_entity_poly.entity_id
_entity_poly.type
_entity_poly.pdbx_seq_one_letter_code
_entity_poly.pdbx_strand_id
1 'polypeptide(L)'
;VTFQGDAMYGISTISMDNTLSLTSTSSQAITHTGSSSGGGDFSISSTQGNVFLESVKFSGNDISGIGATLQNGDYTNSAGDILLSSTSSQSITHTGAGSGVGDLAISSTSGNVIIEAVKFNGNALSDISTLAMTGDLTTTTGDILLPSTSAQAITHTGAATGNSDLSITSTDGNVNIESVLFNGNDISGVGDLTAGDLSLTGDMSSISHSGATSLSISSTNGPVSVESVTIDGDAVSGVSSLSASGTVSLNSASAQSIVHTGAGTGNADLTVSSTHGNVVVEDVKFAGSGISQVSTLAMSGDLTLSESSADIVHSGDTSLTISSTSGTVAIESIVFAGSAVSSIS
;
A
#
# COMPACT_ATOMS: atom_id res chain seq x y z
N VAL A 1 32.55 87.98 46.95
CA VAL A 1 32.29 87.10 48.11
C VAL A 1 32.10 87.94 49.35
N THR A 2 31.04 87.67 50.09
CA THR A 2 30.64 88.36 51.32
C THR A 2 30.05 87.30 52.27
N PHE A 3 30.41 87.30 53.55
CA PHE A 3 30.00 86.26 54.51
C PHE A 3 28.98 86.84 55.51
N GLN A 4 27.91 86.10 55.81
CA GLN A 4 26.93 86.47 56.85
C GLN A 4 26.36 85.19 57.49
N GLY A 5 26.58 85.01 58.80
CA GLY A 5 26.25 83.76 59.49
C GLY A 5 27.03 82.56 58.92
N ASP A 6 26.44 81.37 58.99
CA ASP A 6 27.03 80.12 58.48
C ASP A 6 26.99 80.00 56.92
N ALA A 7 26.88 81.13 56.21
CA ALA A 7 26.61 81.19 54.76
C ALA A 7 27.51 82.17 53.98
N MET A 8 27.78 81.81 52.73
CA MET A 8 28.65 82.54 51.79
C MET A 8 27.85 83.14 50.63
N TYR A 9 28.04 84.42 50.32
CA TYR A 9 27.29 85.16 49.31
C TYR A 9 28.21 85.71 48.22
N GLY A 10 27.74 85.76 46.97
CA GLY A 10 28.47 86.37 45.86
C GLY A 10 29.77 85.65 45.48
N ILE A 11 29.69 84.33 45.31
CA ILE A 11 30.68 83.50 44.59
C ILE A 11 30.08 83.20 43.22
N SER A 12 30.84 83.42 42.13
CA SER A 12 30.38 83.17 40.75
C SER A 12 30.68 81.75 40.27
N THR A 13 31.79 81.17 40.72
CA THR A 13 32.23 79.82 40.39
C THR A 13 33.01 79.32 41.60
N ILE A 14 32.65 78.17 42.16
CA ILE A 14 33.56 77.47 43.05
C ILE A 14 34.48 76.65 42.16
N SER A 15 35.49 77.31 41.57
CA SER A 15 36.59 76.63 40.90
C SER A 15 37.46 75.96 41.95
N MET A 16 36.99 74.82 42.45
CA MET A 16 37.84 73.88 43.15
C MET A 16 38.65 73.12 42.11
N ASP A 17 39.91 72.86 42.40
CA ASP A 17 40.66 71.81 41.71
C ASP A 17 40.25 70.39 42.22
N ASN A 18 39.17 70.29 43.03
CA ASN A 18 38.68 69.13 43.80
C ASN A 18 37.15 69.24 44.15
N THR A 19 36.69 68.88 45.37
CA THR A 19 35.32 68.36 45.64
C THR A 19 34.57 68.99 46.85
N LEU A 20 33.22 68.89 46.86
CA LEU A 20 32.25 69.52 47.79
C LEU A 20 31.57 68.52 48.78
N SER A 21 31.21 68.92 50.02
CA SER A 21 30.64 68.03 51.07
C SER A 21 29.77 68.76 52.14
N LEU A 22 28.87 68.05 52.86
CA LEU A 22 27.81 68.57 53.75
C LEU A 22 27.47 67.62 54.94
N THR A 23 27.09 68.12 56.14
CA THR A 23 27.10 67.34 57.42
C THR A 23 26.03 67.70 58.51
N SER A 24 24.94 66.93 58.69
CA SER A 24 23.86 67.19 59.69
C SER A 24 23.26 65.90 60.31
N THR A 25 22.64 65.95 61.50
CA THR A 25 21.91 64.80 62.09
C THR A 25 20.46 64.63 61.59
N SER A 26 20.02 65.49 60.67
CA SER A 26 18.75 65.39 59.94
C SER A 26 18.94 64.76 58.55
N SER A 27 17.97 64.90 57.63
CA SER A 27 18.16 64.43 56.25
C SER A 27 19.31 65.18 55.58
N GLN A 28 20.38 64.46 55.24
CA GLN A 28 21.60 65.01 54.66
C GLN A 28 21.64 64.79 53.16
N ALA A 29 21.24 65.81 52.42
CA ALA A 29 21.84 66.06 51.13
C ALA A 29 23.37 66.25 51.24
N ILE A 30 24.21 65.41 50.61
CA ILE A 30 25.22 66.01 49.73
C ILE A 30 24.44 66.53 48.52
N THR A 31 23.84 67.70 48.77
CA THR A 31 23.02 68.51 47.88
C THR A 31 23.95 69.60 47.31
N HIS A 32 25.12 69.21 46.78
CA HIS A 32 25.14 68.81 45.38
C HIS A 32 23.82 68.25 44.85
N THR A 33 22.98 69.12 44.31
CA THR A 33 21.55 68.91 44.03
C THR A 33 21.24 67.95 42.83
N GLY A 34 22.01 66.86 42.66
CA GLY A 34 21.90 65.74 41.67
C GLY A 34 23.15 64.82 41.67
N SER A 35 23.10 63.58 41.10
CA SER A 35 24.17 62.51 41.08
C SER A 35 23.78 61.32 40.14
N SER A 36 24.62 60.54 39.41
CA SER A 36 26.10 60.49 39.18
C SER A 36 26.57 59.74 37.89
N SER A 37 27.78 59.99 37.35
CA SER A 37 28.38 59.49 36.07
C SER A 37 29.92 59.70 35.80
N GLY A 38 30.47 60.93 35.60
CA GLY A 38 31.93 61.22 35.30
C GLY A 38 32.33 62.57 34.58
N GLY A 39 32.82 63.66 35.26
CA GLY A 39 32.96 65.11 34.83
C GLY A 39 32.70 66.34 35.84
N GLY A 40 31.60 67.12 36.24
CA GLY A 40 30.14 67.60 36.04
C GLY A 40 28.72 67.05 36.58
N ASP A 41 28.54 66.09 37.54
CA ASP A 41 27.35 65.28 38.04
C ASP A 41 26.28 65.85 39.06
N PHE A 42 26.25 65.62 40.42
CA PHE A 42 27.24 65.32 41.53
C PHE A 42 28.55 66.10 41.42
N SER A 43 28.48 67.04 40.52
CA SER A 43 29.51 67.91 40.03
C SER A 43 30.66 67.16 39.32
N ILE A 44 30.64 65.82 39.23
CA ILE A 44 31.52 64.93 38.43
C ILE A 44 30.89 64.12 37.19
N SER A 45 30.31 64.70 36.05
CA SER A 45 29.78 64.30 34.65
C SER A 45 30.30 65.17 33.42
N SER A 46 30.69 64.70 32.21
CA SER A 46 31.75 65.40 31.35
C SER A 46 31.34 66.03 29.99
N THR A 47 31.98 67.15 29.59
CA THR A 47 31.85 67.75 28.22
C THR A 47 32.56 66.95 27.12
N GLN A 48 33.21 65.85 27.48
CA GLN A 48 33.72 64.77 26.62
C GLN A 48 33.24 63.40 27.17
N GLY A 49 32.06 63.32 27.82
CA GLY A 49 31.53 62.10 28.47
C GLY A 49 30.02 62.14 28.81
N ASN A 50 29.56 61.28 29.76
CA ASN A 50 28.20 60.71 29.76
C ASN A 50 27.40 60.91 31.09
N VAL A 51 26.05 60.92 31.06
CA VAL A 51 25.17 61.57 32.08
C VAL A 51 23.92 60.73 32.52
N PHE A 52 23.73 60.48 33.83
CA PHE A 52 22.59 59.75 34.48
C PHE A 52 22.26 60.32 35.90
N LEU A 53 20.98 60.41 36.34
CA LEU A 53 20.59 61.24 37.52
C LEU A 53 19.47 60.70 38.48
N GLU A 54 19.47 61.19 39.73
CA GLU A 54 18.50 61.14 40.88
C GLU A 54 17.01 60.71 40.63
N SER A 55 16.36 60.17 41.67
CA SER A 55 15.33 59.11 41.61
C SER A 55 15.90 57.76 41.16
N VAL A 56 16.97 57.78 40.36
CA VAL A 56 17.96 56.71 40.33
C VAL A 56 18.69 56.66 41.67
N LYS A 57 18.16 55.83 42.59
CA LYS A 57 18.78 55.53 43.87
C LYS A 57 19.85 54.46 43.68
N PHE A 58 21.10 54.88 43.68
CA PHE A 58 22.26 54.03 43.88
C PHE A 58 22.27 53.53 45.33
N SER A 59 22.17 52.22 45.54
CA SER A 59 21.85 51.61 46.84
C SER A 59 22.84 50.49 47.18
N GLY A 60 24.14 50.78 47.11
CA GLY A 60 25.21 49.78 47.09
C GLY A 60 25.54 49.45 45.63
N ASN A 61 25.53 48.16 45.29
CA ASN A 61 25.70 47.71 43.90
C ASN A 61 24.42 47.91 43.05
N ASP A 62 23.27 48.07 43.70
CA ASP A 62 21.98 48.16 43.04
C ASP A 62 21.69 49.58 42.54
N ILE A 63 21.29 49.69 41.27
CA ILE A 63 20.85 50.95 40.65
C ILE A 63 19.33 50.85 40.45
N SER A 64 18.57 51.56 41.28
CA SER A 64 17.11 51.39 41.39
C SER A 64 16.36 52.68 41.05
N GLY A 65 15.16 52.58 40.47
CA GLY A 65 14.35 53.76 40.09
C GLY A 65 14.62 54.32 38.68
N ILE A 66 15.43 53.65 37.85
CA ILE A 66 15.47 53.89 36.41
C ILE A 66 14.14 53.41 35.79
N GLY A 67 13.41 54.31 35.11
CA GLY A 67 12.16 53.95 34.41
C GLY A 67 12.37 53.32 33.03
N ALA A 68 13.39 53.76 32.30
CA ALA A 68 13.81 53.18 31.03
C ALA A 68 15.30 53.50 30.78
N THR A 69 16.09 52.49 30.39
CA THR A 69 17.52 52.67 30.10
C THR A 69 17.72 52.81 28.59
N LEU A 70 18.10 54.01 28.13
CA LEU A 70 18.41 54.27 26.72
C LEU A 70 19.93 54.28 26.52
N GLN A 71 20.49 53.18 25.98
CA GLN A 71 21.90 53.10 25.58
C GLN A 71 22.06 53.40 24.09
N ASN A 72 23.20 53.96 23.71
CA ASN A 72 23.58 54.21 22.32
C ASN A 72 24.94 53.55 22.06
N GLY A 73 24.91 52.33 21.51
CA GLY A 73 26.05 51.42 21.45
C GLY A 73 25.79 50.12 22.23
N ASP A 74 26.82 49.30 22.40
CA ASP A 74 26.73 47.97 22.98
C ASP A 74 26.50 47.99 24.50
N TYR A 75 25.68 47.06 25.00
CA TYR A 75 25.63 46.72 26.43
C TYR A 75 26.56 45.54 26.71
N THR A 76 27.70 45.81 27.34
CA THR A 76 28.69 44.80 27.73
C THR A 76 28.55 44.46 29.21
N ASN A 77 28.06 43.26 29.53
CA ASN A 77 28.19 42.71 30.88
C ASN A 77 29.44 41.83 30.99
N SER A 78 30.47 42.30 31.67
CA SER A 78 31.78 41.62 31.73
C SER A 78 31.86 40.46 32.73
N ALA A 79 30.88 40.32 33.64
CA ALA A 79 30.84 39.23 34.62
C ALA A 79 29.42 39.04 35.20
N GLY A 80 29.08 37.80 35.57
CA GLY A 80 27.76 37.47 36.15
C GLY A 80 26.61 37.46 35.14
N ASP A 81 25.40 37.30 35.64
CA ASP A 81 24.20 37.05 34.83
C ASP A 81 23.33 38.31 34.65
N ILE A 82 22.62 38.41 33.52
CA ILE A 82 21.59 39.42 33.30
C ILE A 82 20.26 38.87 33.82
N LEU A 83 19.90 39.21 35.05
CA LEU A 83 18.69 38.70 35.70
C LEU A 83 17.44 39.53 35.34
N LEU A 84 16.46 38.88 34.71
CA LEU A 84 15.10 39.38 34.54
C LEU A 84 14.18 38.69 35.56
N SER A 85 13.73 39.44 36.58
CA SER A 85 13.10 38.91 37.81
C SER A 85 11.68 39.40 38.11
N SER A 86 10.98 40.01 37.14
CA SER A 86 9.57 40.39 37.32
C SER A 86 8.67 39.15 37.33
N THR A 87 7.55 39.23 38.07
CA THR A 87 6.45 38.26 37.99
C THR A 87 5.48 38.55 36.85
N SER A 88 5.64 39.70 36.16
CA SER A 88 4.99 40.00 34.88
C SER A 88 5.84 39.52 33.71
N SER A 89 5.24 39.38 32.53
CA SER A 89 5.98 39.18 31.28
C SER A 89 7.12 40.21 31.11
N GLN A 90 8.30 39.73 30.74
CA GLN A 90 9.44 40.53 30.31
C GLN A 90 9.87 40.06 28.92
N SER A 91 10.43 40.96 28.12
CA SER A 91 10.74 40.69 26.70
C SER A 91 12.00 41.40 26.26
N ILE A 92 12.89 40.67 25.59
CA ILE A 92 13.97 41.25 24.78
C ILE A 92 13.41 41.40 23.36
N THR A 93 13.16 42.64 22.94
CA THR A 93 12.48 42.93 21.66
C THR A 93 13.45 43.57 20.68
N HIS A 94 13.70 42.90 19.55
CA HIS A 94 14.42 43.47 18.42
C HIS A 94 13.43 44.02 17.38
N THR A 95 13.72 45.19 16.79
CA THR A 95 12.84 45.86 15.82
C THR A 95 13.51 46.08 14.45
N GLY A 96 14.60 45.36 14.15
CA GLY A 96 15.35 45.47 12.90
C GLY A 96 14.59 44.90 11.69
N ALA A 97 13.70 45.69 11.08
CA ALA A 97 12.99 45.31 9.87
C ALA A 97 13.81 45.59 8.60
N GLY A 98 14.44 44.56 8.03
CA GLY A 98 15.19 44.66 6.77
C GLY A 98 15.50 43.29 6.16
N SER A 99 15.38 43.18 4.84
CA SER A 99 15.40 41.90 4.11
C SER A 99 16.76 41.17 4.16
N GLY A 100 16.96 40.35 5.20
CA GLY A 100 18.00 39.31 5.25
C GLY A 100 19.20 39.54 6.18
N VAL A 101 19.19 40.56 7.05
CA VAL A 101 20.28 40.86 8.01
C VAL A 101 19.79 41.41 9.36
N GLY A 102 18.53 41.15 9.73
CA GLY A 102 17.80 41.83 10.82
C GLY A 102 17.59 41.02 12.11
N ASP A 103 18.41 40.01 12.38
CA ASP A 103 18.11 38.98 13.38
C ASP A 103 18.63 39.32 14.79
N LEU A 104 17.91 38.87 15.82
CA LEU A 104 18.38 38.90 17.21
C LEU A 104 19.36 37.74 17.44
N ALA A 105 20.65 37.99 17.23
CA ALA A 105 21.70 37.00 17.41
C ALA A 105 22.01 36.75 18.90
N ILE A 106 21.43 35.68 19.47
CA ILE A 106 21.84 35.12 20.76
C ILE A 106 22.83 33.99 20.48
N SER A 107 24.05 34.07 21.02
CA SER A 107 25.10 33.07 20.77
C SER A 107 25.98 32.84 22.00
N SER A 108 26.62 31.67 22.04
CA SER A 108 27.65 31.33 23.04
C SER A 108 28.87 30.79 22.31
N THR A 109 30.05 31.33 22.64
CA THR A 109 31.32 31.01 21.96
C THR A 109 32.07 29.84 22.62
N SER A 110 31.52 29.26 23.70
CA SER A 110 32.16 28.16 24.46
C SER A 110 31.15 27.23 25.14
N GLY A 111 29.90 27.20 24.67
CA GLY A 111 28.85 26.33 25.21
C GLY A 111 27.55 26.45 24.42
N ASN A 112 26.48 25.86 24.97
CA ASN A 112 25.14 25.97 24.38
C ASN A 112 24.50 27.33 24.71
N VAL A 113 23.56 27.78 23.87
CA VAL A 113 22.51 28.70 24.33
C VAL A 113 21.39 27.86 24.94
N ILE A 114 20.92 28.24 26.12
CA ILE A 114 19.84 27.56 26.84
C ILE A 114 18.68 28.55 26.99
N ILE A 115 17.50 28.18 26.47
CA ILE A 115 16.27 28.96 26.57
C ILE A 115 15.28 28.10 27.36
N GLU A 116 15.10 28.44 28.63
CA GLU A 116 14.47 27.61 29.68
C GLU A 116 15.05 26.18 29.73
N ALA A 117 14.42 25.23 29.04
CA ALA A 117 14.87 23.83 28.94
C ALA A 117 15.51 23.50 27.58
N VAL A 118 15.25 24.29 26.53
CA VAL A 118 15.69 24.02 25.16
C VAL A 118 17.16 24.37 25.01
N LYS A 119 17.96 23.43 24.50
CA LYS A 119 19.40 23.59 24.29
C LYS A 119 19.72 23.66 22.79
N PHE A 120 20.36 24.75 22.40
CA PHE A 120 20.91 24.96 21.06
C PHE A 120 22.39 24.57 21.05
N ASN A 121 22.77 23.61 20.21
CA ASN A 121 24.14 23.13 20.05
C ASN A 121 24.50 23.09 18.56
N GLY A 122 25.14 24.15 18.06
CA GLY A 122 25.32 24.36 16.63
C GLY A 122 23.99 24.39 15.90
N ASN A 123 23.81 23.50 14.92
CA ASN A 123 22.59 23.37 14.12
C ASN A 123 21.52 22.46 14.77
N ALA A 124 21.79 21.88 15.95
CA ALA A 124 20.90 20.92 16.60
C ALA A 124 20.16 21.53 17.80
N LEU A 125 18.89 21.12 17.96
CA LEU A 125 18.05 21.42 19.12
C LEU A 125 17.89 20.17 19.99
N SER A 126 17.82 20.34 21.30
CA SER A 126 17.65 19.24 22.26
C SER A 126 16.83 19.67 23.49
N ASP A 127 16.34 18.68 24.23
CA ASP A 127 15.49 18.81 25.43
C ASP A 127 14.14 19.55 25.23
N ILE A 128 13.66 19.61 23.97
CA ILE A 128 12.30 20.06 23.63
C ILE A 128 11.28 19.02 24.13
N SER A 129 10.40 19.42 25.05
CA SER A 129 9.29 18.59 25.53
C SER A 129 8.07 18.61 24.59
N THR A 130 7.77 19.78 24.01
CA THR A 130 6.68 20.00 23.05
C THR A 130 7.11 21.03 22.02
N LEU A 131 7.04 20.70 20.73
CA LEU A 131 7.20 21.67 19.65
C LEU A 131 5.82 22.12 19.15
N ALA A 132 5.42 23.33 19.53
CA ALA A 132 4.21 23.98 19.02
C ALA A 132 4.56 24.89 17.84
N MET A 133 3.82 24.78 16.73
CA MET A 133 4.05 25.55 15.51
C MET A 133 2.74 26.18 15.01
N THR A 134 2.82 27.42 14.53
CA THR A 134 1.68 28.16 13.92
C THR A 134 1.74 28.17 12.39
N GLY A 135 2.57 27.30 11.81
CA GLY A 135 2.87 27.19 10.39
C GLY A 135 3.72 25.94 10.14
N ASP A 136 4.16 25.75 8.89
CA ASP A 136 4.66 24.46 8.40
C ASP A 136 6.05 24.05 8.93
N LEU A 137 6.29 22.74 9.00
CA LEU A 137 7.62 22.15 9.19
C LEU A 137 8.23 21.83 7.81
N THR A 138 9.16 22.68 7.36
CA THR A 138 9.81 22.56 6.05
C THR A 138 11.23 22.00 6.15
N THR A 139 11.44 20.77 5.67
CA THR A 139 12.77 20.17 5.47
C THR A 139 13.21 20.36 4.02
N THR A 140 14.23 21.19 3.77
CA THR A 140 14.77 21.43 2.42
C THR A 140 15.76 20.37 1.96
N THR A 141 16.31 19.58 2.89
CA THR A 141 17.14 18.39 2.66
C THR A 141 16.94 17.39 3.81
N GLY A 142 17.21 16.12 3.56
CA GLY A 142 17.11 15.05 4.55
C GLY A 142 15.67 14.63 4.88
N ASP A 143 15.55 13.68 5.81
CA ASP A 143 14.29 13.04 6.18
C ASP A 143 13.69 13.66 7.47
N ILE A 144 12.36 13.64 7.59
CA ILE A 144 11.70 13.77 8.90
C ILE A 144 11.87 12.45 9.64
N LEU A 145 13.05 12.28 10.25
CA LEU A 145 13.35 11.08 11.02
C LEU A 145 12.51 11.08 12.31
N LEU A 146 11.74 10.00 12.47
CA LEU A 146 11.09 9.61 13.72
C LEU A 146 11.89 8.41 14.28
N PRO A 147 12.83 8.62 15.23
CA PRO A 147 13.80 7.60 15.66
C PRO A 147 13.46 6.93 17.00
N SER A 148 12.32 7.24 17.62
CA SER A 148 11.98 6.72 18.94
C SER A 148 11.57 5.25 18.85
N THR A 149 12.08 4.46 19.77
CA THR A 149 11.80 3.01 19.87
C THR A 149 10.43 2.70 20.49
N SER A 150 9.61 3.72 20.75
CA SER A 150 8.22 3.60 21.22
C SER A 150 7.23 3.77 20.06
N ALA A 151 5.94 3.54 20.31
CA ALA A 151 4.89 3.68 19.29
C ALA A 151 4.76 5.12 18.77
N GLN A 152 5.47 5.45 17.69
CA GLN A 152 5.38 6.74 17.00
C GLN A 152 4.22 6.74 16.00
N ALA A 153 3.01 6.86 16.52
CA ALA A 153 1.88 7.24 15.68
C ALA A 153 2.03 8.72 15.29
N ILE A 154 2.08 9.01 13.98
CA ILE A 154 1.79 10.35 13.45
C ILE A 154 0.30 10.58 13.66
N THR A 155 -0.06 10.94 14.90
CA THR A 155 -1.44 10.99 15.36
C THR A 155 -2.06 12.30 14.90
N HIS A 156 -2.59 12.29 13.68
CA HIS A 156 -3.33 13.41 13.18
C HIS A 156 -4.69 13.52 13.92
N THR A 157 -4.88 14.58 14.71
CA THR A 157 -6.05 14.81 15.59
C THR A 157 -6.96 15.95 15.13
N GLY A 158 -6.68 16.58 13.98
CA GLY A 158 -7.54 17.61 13.40
C GLY A 158 -8.98 17.12 13.19
N ALA A 159 -9.94 18.05 13.20
CA ALA A 159 -11.36 17.73 13.23
C ALA A 159 -11.79 16.88 12.02
N ALA A 160 -12.77 16.00 12.23
CA ALA A 160 -13.36 15.12 11.21
C ALA A 160 -14.15 15.85 10.08
N THR A 161 -13.89 17.14 9.88
CA THR A 161 -14.54 18.02 8.91
C THR A 161 -13.50 18.89 8.19
N GLY A 162 -13.10 18.48 6.98
CA GLY A 162 -12.29 19.30 6.07
C GLY A 162 -10.85 18.81 5.86
N ASN A 163 -10.68 17.63 5.25
CA ASN A 163 -9.40 17.08 4.77
C ASN A 163 -8.24 17.15 5.78
N SER A 164 -8.58 17.00 7.05
CA SER A 164 -7.63 16.92 8.14
C SER A 164 -7.24 15.45 8.29
N ASP A 165 -6.33 15.00 7.41
CA ASP A 165 -5.90 13.61 7.24
C ASP A 165 -4.37 13.50 7.22
N LEU A 166 -3.81 12.34 7.57
CA LEU A 166 -2.38 12.08 7.40
C LEU A 166 -2.05 11.81 5.92
N SER A 167 -1.46 12.80 5.26
CA SER A 167 -0.95 12.67 3.89
C SER A 167 0.52 12.23 3.87
N ILE A 168 0.85 11.28 3.00
CA ILE A 168 2.22 10.78 2.75
C ILE A 168 2.39 10.76 1.23
N THR A 169 3.45 11.39 0.70
CA THR A 169 3.64 11.61 -0.75
C THR A 169 5.11 11.57 -1.12
N SER A 170 5.41 11.11 -2.34
CA SER A 170 6.73 11.16 -2.98
C SER A 170 6.59 11.75 -4.38
N THR A 171 7.44 12.70 -4.75
CA THR A 171 7.31 13.48 -5.99
C THR A 171 8.01 12.83 -7.19
N ASP A 172 9.14 12.17 -6.93
CA ASP A 172 10.09 11.66 -7.95
C ASP A 172 10.39 10.16 -7.78
N GLY A 173 9.52 9.41 -7.08
CA GLY A 173 9.67 7.97 -6.87
C GLY A 173 8.45 7.33 -6.22
N ASN A 174 8.52 6.04 -5.90
CA ASN A 174 7.44 5.34 -5.22
C ASN A 174 7.08 6.05 -3.89
N VAL A 175 5.79 6.26 -3.66
CA VAL A 175 5.32 6.46 -2.28
C VAL A 175 5.22 5.06 -1.66
N ASN A 176 6.17 4.72 -0.80
CA ASN A 176 6.14 3.47 -0.04
C ASN A 176 5.14 3.59 1.14
N ILE A 177 3.88 3.90 0.81
CA ILE A 177 2.74 3.61 1.66
C ILE A 177 2.36 2.17 1.32
N GLU A 178 2.18 1.32 2.32
CA GLU A 178 1.69 -0.04 2.04
C GLU A 178 0.32 0.02 1.32
N SER A 179 -0.52 1.01 1.69
CA SER A 179 -1.78 1.46 1.05
C SER A 179 -2.92 0.44 0.98
N VAL A 180 -2.58 -0.85 1.03
CA VAL A 180 -3.02 -1.75 2.10
C VAL A 180 -3.48 -0.94 3.33
N LEU A 181 -4.78 -0.88 3.55
CA LEU A 181 -5.32 -0.54 4.85
C LEU A 181 -5.17 -1.78 5.75
N PHE A 182 -4.36 -1.67 6.80
CA PHE A 182 -4.28 -2.67 7.87
C PHE A 182 -5.41 -2.47 8.89
N ASN A 183 -6.58 -3.05 8.63
CA ASN A 183 -7.70 -3.00 9.57
C ASN A 183 -7.74 -4.28 10.42
N GLY A 184 -6.85 -4.37 11.41
CA GLY A 184 -6.65 -5.61 12.18
C GLY A 184 -5.99 -6.67 11.31
N ASN A 185 -6.73 -7.74 10.98
CA ASN A 185 -6.27 -8.80 10.07
C ASN A 185 -6.57 -8.47 8.59
N ASP A 186 -7.48 -7.53 8.33
CA ASP A 186 -7.99 -7.30 6.98
C ASP A 186 -7.07 -6.33 6.23
N ILE A 187 -6.40 -6.86 5.20
CA ILE A 187 -5.78 -6.04 4.14
C ILE A 187 -6.88 -5.69 3.14
N SER A 188 -7.18 -4.40 3.02
CA SER A 188 -8.20 -3.89 2.10
C SER A 188 -7.69 -2.70 1.28
N GLY A 189 -8.35 -2.40 0.16
CA GLY A 189 -7.92 -1.39 -0.81
C GLY A 189 -7.01 -1.90 -1.94
N VAL A 190 -6.61 -3.17 -1.93
CA VAL A 190 -5.84 -3.79 -3.03
C VAL A 190 -6.71 -3.87 -4.29
N GLY A 191 -6.34 -3.10 -5.33
CA GLY A 191 -7.00 -3.11 -6.64
C GLY A 191 -6.51 -4.26 -7.51
N ASP A 192 -5.29 -4.14 -8.03
CA ASP A 192 -4.59 -5.21 -8.78
C ASP A 192 -3.50 -5.82 -7.91
N LEU A 193 -3.66 -7.08 -7.50
CA LEU A 193 -2.59 -7.85 -6.85
C LEU A 193 -1.61 -8.38 -7.91
N THR A 194 -0.71 -7.50 -8.37
CA THR A 194 0.42 -7.90 -9.22
C THR A 194 1.48 -8.62 -8.38
N ALA A 195 1.20 -9.86 -8.00
CA ALA A 195 2.13 -10.77 -7.35
C ALA A 195 2.86 -11.64 -8.40
N GLY A 196 4.06 -12.14 -8.05
CA GLY A 196 4.72 -13.17 -8.84
C GLY A 196 4.02 -14.53 -8.69
N ASP A 197 3.75 -14.91 -7.44
CA ASP A 197 2.98 -16.08 -7.05
C ASP A 197 1.91 -15.67 -6.01
N LEU A 198 0.74 -16.33 -6.03
CA LEU A 198 -0.31 -16.20 -5.02
C LEU A 198 -0.50 -17.54 -4.32
N SER A 199 -0.38 -17.57 -2.99
CA SER A 199 -0.48 -18.78 -2.17
C SER A 199 -1.45 -18.61 -1.02
N LEU A 200 -2.25 -19.64 -0.75
CA LEU A 200 -3.36 -19.64 0.20
C LEU A 200 -3.30 -20.95 1.00
N THR A 201 -3.06 -20.86 2.32
CA THR A 201 -2.45 -21.96 3.10
C THR A 201 -3.22 -22.38 4.37
N GLY A 202 -4.41 -21.83 4.63
CA GLY A 202 -5.23 -22.21 5.78
C GLY A 202 -6.08 -23.46 5.51
N ASP A 203 -6.47 -24.17 6.59
CA ASP A 203 -7.26 -25.42 6.52
C ASP A 203 -8.57 -25.31 5.72
N MET A 204 -9.13 -24.10 5.62
CA MET A 204 -10.29 -23.75 4.78
C MET A 204 -9.97 -22.56 3.86
N SER A 205 -8.79 -22.58 3.22
CA SER A 205 -8.41 -21.59 2.22
C SER A 205 -9.33 -21.65 0.99
N SER A 206 -10.27 -20.71 0.95
CA SER A 206 -11.13 -20.47 -0.21
C SER A 206 -10.63 -19.26 -0.99
N ILE A 207 -10.51 -19.41 -2.31
CA ILE A 207 -10.72 -18.26 -3.21
C ILE A 207 -12.22 -18.02 -3.22
N SER A 208 -12.72 -17.38 -2.16
CA SER A 208 -14.13 -17.00 -2.05
C SER A 208 -14.39 -15.82 -2.97
N HIS A 209 -14.56 -16.12 -4.26
CA HIS A 209 -14.92 -15.12 -5.27
C HIS A 209 -16.40 -14.73 -5.09
N SER A 210 -16.64 -13.83 -4.13
CA SER A 210 -17.94 -13.20 -3.87
C SER A 210 -18.27 -12.08 -4.86
N GLY A 211 -17.33 -11.75 -5.76
CA GLY A 211 -17.56 -10.84 -6.89
C GLY A 211 -18.53 -11.43 -7.92
N ALA A 212 -19.22 -10.56 -8.65
CA ALA A 212 -20.31 -10.95 -9.56
C ALA A 212 -19.89 -11.62 -10.89
N THR A 213 -18.65 -12.14 -10.97
CA THR A 213 -18.02 -12.68 -12.18
C THR A 213 -17.50 -14.10 -11.95
N SER A 214 -16.94 -14.76 -12.97
CA SER A 214 -16.25 -16.04 -12.79
C SER A 214 -14.83 -15.86 -12.25
N LEU A 215 -14.36 -16.78 -11.41
CA LEU A 215 -12.93 -16.95 -11.17
C LEU A 215 -12.25 -17.41 -12.47
N SER A 216 -11.44 -16.55 -13.07
CA SER A 216 -10.65 -16.87 -14.25
C SER A 216 -9.29 -17.42 -13.84
N ILE A 217 -9.02 -18.68 -14.17
CA ILE A 217 -7.69 -19.30 -14.05
C ILE A 217 -7.17 -19.44 -15.49
N SER A 218 -6.05 -18.81 -15.81
CA SER A 218 -5.53 -18.76 -17.18
C SER A 218 -4.00 -18.73 -17.23
N SER A 219 -3.42 -19.18 -18.34
CA SER A 219 -1.98 -19.16 -18.60
C SER A 219 -1.76 -18.83 -20.07
N THR A 220 -1.02 -17.76 -20.34
CA THR A 220 -0.77 -17.26 -21.71
C THR A 220 0.30 -18.05 -22.46
N ASN A 221 1.09 -18.85 -21.74
CA ASN A 221 2.30 -19.51 -22.25
C ASN A 221 2.39 -20.99 -21.84
N GLY A 222 1.33 -21.57 -21.28
CA GLY A 222 1.27 -22.94 -20.81
C GLY A 222 -0.17 -23.41 -20.54
N PRO A 223 -0.36 -24.62 -19.99
CA PRO A 223 -1.68 -25.12 -19.63
C PRO A 223 -2.27 -24.41 -18.41
N VAL A 224 -3.59 -24.47 -18.27
CA VAL A 224 -4.30 -24.16 -17.03
C VAL A 224 -4.53 -25.47 -16.28
N SER A 225 -4.02 -25.59 -15.05
CA SER A 225 -4.28 -26.74 -14.20
C SER A 225 -5.41 -26.39 -13.23
N VAL A 226 -6.61 -26.90 -13.48
CA VAL A 226 -7.78 -26.69 -12.62
C VAL A 226 -8.07 -27.97 -11.87
N GLU A 227 -7.60 -28.03 -10.63
CA GLU A 227 -7.98 -29.11 -9.71
C GLU A 227 -9.46 -29.00 -9.34
N SER A 228 -10.09 -30.12 -9.01
CA SER A 228 -11.52 -30.19 -8.64
C SER A 228 -12.54 -29.80 -9.72
N VAL A 229 -12.16 -29.56 -10.98
CA VAL A 229 -13.00 -29.57 -12.20
C VAL A 229 -14.47 -29.13 -11.98
N THR A 230 -15.44 -30.06 -11.87
CA THR A 230 -16.44 -30.02 -10.79
C THR A 230 -16.55 -31.42 -10.18
N ILE A 231 -15.72 -31.67 -9.16
CA ILE A 231 -15.76 -32.85 -8.30
C ILE A 231 -16.88 -32.62 -7.26
N ASP A 232 -18.11 -32.85 -7.70
CA ASP A 232 -19.26 -33.08 -6.81
C ASP A 232 -19.30 -34.58 -6.48
N GLY A 233 -18.19 -35.06 -5.90
CA GLY A 233 -17.84 -36.49 -5.81
C GLY A 233 -17.32 -37.07 -7.14
N ASP A 234 -17.46 -38.39 -7.32
CA ASP A 234 -17.04 -39.13 -8.53
C ASP A 234 -17.78 -38.69 -9.81
N ALA A 235 -18.90 -37.98 -9.64
CA ALA A 235 -19.41 -37.13 -10.69
C ALA A 235 -18.40 -36.02 -10.95
N VAL A 236 -17.48 -36.27 -11.89
CA VAL A 236 -16.84 -35.23 -12.70
C VAL A 236 -17.92 -34.60 -13.58
N SER A 237 -18.84 -33.93 -12.92
CA SER A 237 -19.87 -33.08 -13.50
C SER A 237 -19.19 -31.93 -14.23
N GLY A 238 -19.85 -31.39 -15.25
CA GLY A 238 -19.24 -30.38 -16.11
C GLY A 238 -18.27 -30.92 -17.18
N VAL A 239 -17.71 -32.14 -17.05
CA VAL A 239 -17.12 -32.84 -18.21
C VAL A 239 -18.25 -33.22 -19.17
N SER A 240 -18.43 -32.33 -20.14
CA SER A 240 -19.56 -32.25 -21.05
C SER A 240 -19.14 -32.41 -22.52
N SER A 241 -17.86 -32.18 -22.80
CA SER A 241 -17.21 -32.50 -24.07
C SER A 241 -15.77 -32.93 -23.81
N LEU A 242 -15.36 -34.05 -24.39
CA LEU A 242 -14.00 -34.56 -24.33
C LEU A 242 -13.35 -34.41 -25.70
N SER A 243 -12.97 -33.18 -26.03
CA SER A 243 -12.23 -32.84 -27.26
C SER A 243 -10.77 -33.30 -27.18
N ALA A 244 -10.56 -34.61 -27.10
CA ALA A 244 -9.25 -35.20 -27.25
C ALA A 244 -8.71 -34.91 -28.66
N SER A 245 -7.49 -34.38 -28.75
CA SER A 245 -6.71 -34.30 -30.01
C SER A 245 -6.12 -35.67 -30.40
N GLY A 246 -6.87 -36.73 -30.10
CA GLY A 246 -6.45 -38.14 -30.06
C GLY A 246 -7.59 -39.02 -29.55
N THR A 247 -7.28 -40.15 -28.93
CA THR A 247 -8.27 -41.18 -28.60
C THR A 247 -9.11 -40.87 -27.36
N VAL A 248 -10.44 -41.00 -27.49
CA VAL A 248 -11.36 -41.20 -26.34
C VAL A 248 -11.55 -42.70 -26.12
N SER A 249 -11.54 -43.16 -24.87
CA SER A 249 -11.64 -44.58 -24.52
C SER A 249 -12.59 -44.79 -23.33
N LEU A 250 -13.35 -45.89 -23.36
CA LEU A 250 -14.29 -46.32 -22.33
C LEU A 250 -13.99 -47.81 -22.07
N ASN A 251 -13.58 -48.15 -20.85
CA ASN A 251 -12.63 -49.25 -20.62
C ASN A 251 -12.71 -49.92 -19.21
N SER A 252 -13.92 -49.97 -18.62
CA SER A 252 -14.17 -50.72 -17.37
C SER A 252 -14.17 -52.25 -17.60
N ALA A 253 -14.42 -53.04 -16.55
CA ALA A 253 -14.53 -54.51 -16.62
C ALA A 253 -15.95 -55.05 -16.37
N SER A 254 -16.86 -54.21 -15.87
CA SER A 254 -18.31 -54.47 -15.96
C SER A 254 -18.81 -54.21 -17.38
N ALA A 255 -20.10 -54.45 -17.64
CA ALA A 255 -20.74 -54.04 -18.89
C ALA A 255 -20.59 -52.52 -19.11
N GLN A 256 -19.69 -52.11 -20.00
CA GLN A 256 -19.56 -50.72 -20.42
C GLN A 256 -20.63 -50.42 -21.45
N SER A 257 -21.81 -50.15 -20.92
CA SER A 257 -22.76 -49.34 -21.65
C SER A 257 -22.16 -47.94 -21.81
N ILE A 258 -21.87 -47.56 -23.05
CA ILE A 258 -22.01 -46.15 -23.44
C ILE A 258 -23.53 -45.89 -23.36
N VAL A 259 -24.06 -45.61 -22.16
CA VAL A 259 -25.52 -45.55 -21.96
C VAL A 259 -26.06 -44.33 -22.68
N HIS A 260 -26.57 -44.52 -23.89
CA HIS A 260 -27.46 -43.54 -24.48
C HIS A 260 -28.86 -43.72 -23.87
N THR A 261 -29.14 -42.99 -22.79
CA THR A 261 -30.45 -42.98 -22.10
C THR A 261 -31.51 -42.16 -22.85
N GLY A 262 -31.19 -41.62 -24.03
CA GLY A 262 -32.09 -40.76 -24.81
C GLY A 262 -33.35 -41.49 -25.27
N ALA A 263 -34.49 -41.14 -24.68
CA ALA A 263 -35.80 -41.63 -25.10
C ALA A 263 -36.53 -40.53 -25.90
N GLY A 264 -36.25 -40.44 -27.20
CA GLY A 264 -36.78 -39.39 -28.09
C GLY A 264 -37.22 -39.91 -29.45
N THR A 265 -38.25 -39.30 -30.04
CA THR A 265 -38.83 -39.71 -31.32
C THR A 265 -38.04 -39.18 -32.52
N GLY A 266 -36.91 -39.82 -32.83
CA GLY A 266 -36.11 -39.59 -34.03
C GLY A 266 -34.60 -39.70 -33.78
N ASN A 267 -34.01 -40.84 -34.14
CA ASN A 267 -32.60 -41.23 -33.92
C ASN A 267 -32.12 -41.08 -32.46
N ALA A 268 -32.38 -42.12 -31.67
CA ALA A 268 -31.99 -42.25 -30.27
C ALA A 268 -30.69 -43.08 -30.11
N ASP A 269 -29.75 -42.95 -31.05
CA ASP A 269 -28.76 -43.99 -31.34
C ASP A 269 -27.33 -43.61 -30.93
N LEU A 270 -26.62 -44.58 -30.33
CA LEU A 270 -25.18 -44.52 -30.16
C LEU A 270 -24.50 -44.56 -31.55
N THR A 271 -23.96 -43.42 -31.97
CA THR A 271 -23.28 -43.29 -33.28
C THR A 271 -21.76 -43.42 -33.11
N VAL A 272 -21.15 -44.30 -33.91
CA VAL A 272 -19.69 -44.47 -34.01
C VAL A 272 -19.29 -44.30 -35.47
N SER A 273 -18.27 -43.48 -35.76
CA SER A 273 -17.91 -43.12 -37.14
C SER A 273 -16.42 -42.82 -37.30
N SER A 274 -15.92 -42.95 -38.53
CA SER A 274 -14.54 -42.70 -38.95
C SER A 274 -14.57 -42.03 -40.32
N THR A 275 -13.84 -40.94 -40.49
CA THR A 275 -13.94 -40.06 -41.67
C THR A 275 -12.86 -40.28 -42.72
N HIS A 276 -11.78 -40.98 -42.35
CA HIS A 276 -10.59 -41.22 -43.18
C HIS A 276 -10.12 -42.68 -43.11
N GLY A 277 -10.98 -43.59 -42.66
CA GLY A 277 -10.71 -45.02 -42.50
C GLY A 277 -11.96 -45.80 -42.12
N ASN A 278 -11.81 -47.09 -41.84
CA ASN A 278 -12.95 -47.96 -41.52
C ASN A 278 -13.57 -47.64 -40.16
N VAL A 279 -14.88 -47.86 -40.03
CA VAL A 279 -15.51 -48.13 -38.73
C VAL A 279 -15.54 -49.64 -38.57
N VAL A 280 -14.66 -50.18 -37.73
CA VAL A 280 -14.66 -51.61 -37.41
C VAL A 280 -15.64 -51.83 -36.26
N VAL A 281 -16.87 -52.17 -36.62
CA VAL A 281 -17.86 -52.75 -35.70
C VAL A 281 -17.81 -54.24 -35.96
N GLU A 282 -16.95 -54.95 -35.21
CA GLU A 282 -16.46 -56.31 -35.48
C GLU A 282 -17.54 -57.24 -36.04
N ASP A 283 -18.68 -57.24 -35.36
CA ASP A 283 -19.85 -58.04 -35.64
C ASP A 283 -21.10 -57.19 -35.34
N VAL A 284 -21.98 -57.07 -36.35
CA VAL A 284 -23.36 -57.58 -36.31
C VAL A 284 -24.35 -57.01 -35.26
N LYS A 285 -25.66 -57.05 -35.59
CA LYS A 285 -26.70 -57.00 -34.55
C LYS A 285 -26.79 -58.34 -33.84
N PHE A 286 -26.16 -58.43 -32.67
CA PHE A 286 -26.36 -59.52 -31.73
C PHE A 286 -27.76 -59.45 -31.09
N ALA A 287 -28.64 -60.39 -31.44
CA ALA A 287 -29.93 -60.60 -30.81
C ALA A 287 -30.00 -62.04 -30.27
N GLY A 288 -29.29 -62.29 -29.17
CA GLY A 288 -28.86 -63.64 -28.82
C GLY A 288 -27.94 -64.19 -29.93
N SER A 289 -28.08 -65.48 -30.26
CA SER A 289 -27.36 -66.10 -31.38
C SER A 289 -27.79 -65.61 -32.77
N GLY A 290 -28.81 -64.77 -32.86
CA GLY A 290 -29.30 -64.22 -34.12
C GLY A 290 -28.35 -63.17 -34.68
N ILE A 291 -27.35 -63.61 -35.47
CA ILE A 291 -26.61 -62.75 -36.41
C ILE A 291 -27.60 -62.25 -37.47
N SER A 292 -28.23 -61.13 -37.14
CA SER A 292 -29.36 -60.58 -37.86
C SER A 292 -28.96 -59.33 -38.63
N GLN A 293 -29.74 -58.99 -39.65
CA GLN A 293 -29.59 -57.75 -40.44
C GLN A 293 -28.30 -57.65 -41.30
N VAL A 294 -27.57 -58.75 -41.50
CA VAL A 294 -26.60 -58.86 -42.60
C VAL A 294 -27.39 -58.84 -43.92
N SER A 295 -27.38 -57.72 -44.63
CA SER A 295 -28.23 -57.46 -45.81
C SER A 295 -27.54 -57.87 -47.11
N THR A 296 -26.33 -57.36 -47.32
CA THR A 296 -25.38 -57.87 -48.31
C THR A 296 -24.15 -58.31 -47.54
N LEU A 297 -23.91 -59.61 -47.47
CA LEU A 297 -22.60 -60.12 -47.09
C LEU A 297 -21.65 -59.87 -48.26
N ALA A 298 -21.15 -58.63 -48.34
CA ALA A 298 -20.35 -58.11 -49.45
C ALA A 298 -18.89 -58.56 -49.33
N MET A 299 -18.69 -59.88 -49.34
CA MET A 299 -17.38 -60.53 -49.28
C MET A 299 -16.67 -60.38 -50.62
N SER A 300 -15.39 -59.96 -50.56
CA SER A 300 -14.46 -60.01 -51.70
C SER A 300 -13.88 -61.42 -51.89
N GLY A 301 -14.73 -62.45 -51.75
CA GLY A 301 -14.39 -63.87 -51.60
C GLY A 301 -15.64 -64.73 -51.35
N ASP A 302 -15.46 -65.98 -50.94
CA ASP A 302 -16.49 -67.03 -51.01
C ASP A 302 -17.34 -67.23 -49.73
N LEU A 303 -18.50 -67.90 -49.88
CA LEU A 303 -19.49 -68.25 -48.84
C LEU A 303 -19.61 -69.78 -48.66
N THR A 304 -19.94 -70.29 -47.46
CA THR A 304 -20.03 -71.74 -47.16
C THR A 304 -20.99 -72.05 -45.99
N LEU A 305 -21.61 -73.25 -45.98
CA LEU A 305 -22.58 -73.77 -44.99
C LEU A 305 -22.36 -75.30 -44.77
N SER A 306 -22.67 -75.86 -43.58
CA SER A 306 -21.97 -77.11 -43.14
C SER A 306 -22.67 -78.15 -42.21
N GLU A 307 -23.93 -78.00 -41.80
CA GLU A 307 -24.65 -78.98 -40.95
C GLU A 307 -25.01 -80.33 -41.65
N SER A 308 -25.28 -81.38 -40.86
CA SER A 308 -25.71 -82.70 -41.41
C SER A 308 -27.15 -82.71 -41.96
N SER A 309 -27.90 -81.63 -41.74
CA SER A 309 -29.13 -81.25 -42.44
C SER A 309 -29.06 -79.74 -42.69
N ALA A 310 -28.04 -79.29 -43.43
CA ALA A 310 -27.82 -77.89 -43.75
C ALA A 310 -28.80 -77.38 -44.80
N ASP A 311 -29.67 -76.47 -44.40
CA ASP A 311 -30.63 -75.86 -45.30
C ASP A 311 -30.28 -74.39 -45.58
N ILE A 312 -30.10 -74.03 -46.86
CA ILE A 312 -30.46 -72.67 -47.29
C ILE A 312 -31.99 -72.63 -47.32
N VAL A 313 -32.60 -72.36 -46.17
CA VAL A 313 -34.05 -72.20 -46.08
C VAL A 313 -34.44 -70.88 -46.75
N HIS A 314 -34.58 -70.89 -48.07
CA HIS A 314 -35.31 -69.84 -48.78
C HIS A 314 -36.81 -70.05 -48.54
N SER A 315 -37.29 -69.66 -47.36
CA SER A 315 -38.70 -69.66 -46.97
C SER A 315 -39.49 -68.50 -47.61
N GLY A 316 -39.11 -68.09 -48.83
CA GLY A 316 -39.75 -67.01 -49.58
C GLY A 316 -40.41 -67.54 -50.85
N ASP A 317 -41.46 -66.87 -51.31
CA ASP A 317 -42.37 -67.31 -52.38
C ASP A 317 -41.75 -67.24 -53.81
N THR A 318 -40.43 -67.29 -53.92
CA THR A 318 -39.63 -67.06 -55.13
C THR A 318 -38.49 -68.07 -55.26
N SER A 319 -37.68 -67.97 -56.31
CA SER A 319 -36.49 -68.82 -56.49
C SER A 319 -35.28 -68.34 -55.69
N LEU A 320 -34.70 -69.22 -54.87
CA LEU A 320 -33.27 -69.13 -54.54
C LEU A 320 -32.48 -69.12 -55.86
N THR A 321 -31.69 -68.08 -56.09
CA THR A 321 -30.98 -67.87 -57.35
C THR A 321 -29.49 -68.01 -57.14
N ILE A 322 -28.85 -68.92 -57.88
CA ILE A 322 -27.41 -69.18 -57.86
C ILE A 322 -26.91 -69.01 -59.30
N SER A 323 -25.98 -68.08 -59.52
CA SER A 323 -25.53 -67.70 -60.86
C SER A 323 -24.06 -67.27 -60.88
N SER A 324 -23.42 -67.47 -62.03
CA SER A 324 -22.11 -66.90 -62.35
C SER A 324 -22.25 -65.93 -63.51
N THR A 325 -21.62 -64.76 -63.41
CA THR A 325 -21.70 -63.69 -64.43
C THR A 325 -20.61 -63.78 -65.50
N SER A 326 -19.62 -64.65 -65.31
CA SER A 326 -18.44 -64.80 -66.19
C SER A 326 -17.97 -66.25 -66.39
N GLY A 327 -18.71 -67.24 -65.86
CA GLY A 327 -18.39 -68.66 -65.96
C GLY A 327 -19.63 -69.55 -65.84
N THR A 328 -19.43 -70.84 -65.58
CA THR A 328 -20.50 -71.85 -65.45
C THR A 328 -20.92 -72.10 -64.00
N VAL A 329 -22.07 -72.75 -63.82
CA VAL A 329 -22.52 -73.36 -62.55
C VAL A 329 -22.64 -74.87 -62.79
N ALA A 330 -22.21 -75.69 -61.83
CA ALA A 330 -22.21 -77.16 -61.94
C ALA A 330 -22.79 -77.81 -60.67
N ILE A 331 -23.56 -78.89 -60.85
CA ILE A 331 -24.28 -79.60 -59.79
C ILE A 331 -24.24 -81.11 -60.09
N GLU A 332 -24.05 -81.94 -59.07
CA GLU A 332 -23.82 -83.38 -59.16
C GLU A 332 -25.04 -84.18 -58.64
N SER A 333 -25.33 -85.36 -59.23
CA SER A 333 -26.26 -86.37 -58.72
C SER A 333 -27.64 -85.86 -58.24
N ILE A 334 -28.28 -84.99 -59.03
CA ILE A 334 -29.56 -84.32 -58.69
C ILE A 334 -30.74 -85.31 -58.61
N VAL A 335 -31.57 -85.20 -57.56
CA VAL A 335 -32.84 -85.93 -57.39
C VAL A 335 -33.97 -84.95 -57.09
N PHE A 336 -35.06 -85.01 -57.86
CA PHE A 336 -36.25 -84.17 -57.68
C PHE A 336 -37.43 -84.98 -57.12
N ALA A 337 -38.00 -84.52 -56.00
CA ALA A 337 -39.22 -85.08 -55.41
C ALA A 337 -40.45 -84.20 -55.73
N GLY A 338 -40.78 -84.06 -57.02
CA GLY A 338 -41.87 -83.18 -57.47
C GLY A 338 -42.14 -83.23 -58.97
N SER A 339 -43.17 -82.49 -59.40
CA SER A 339 -43.68 -82.53 -60.78
C SER A 339 -43.01 -81.51 -61.71
N ALA A 340 -42.25 -82.03 -62.68
CA ALA A 340 -41.74 -81.37 -63.89
C ALA A 340 -40.75 -80.20 -63.72
N VAL A 341 -39.52 -80.40 -64.24
CA VAL A 341 -38.65 -79.30 -64.66
C VAL A 341 -39.24 -78.69 -65.93
N SER A 342 -39.54 -77.39 -65.92
CA SER A 342 -40.29 -76.72 -66.99
C SER A 342 -39.47 -76.41 -68.25
N SER A 343 -38.15 -76.26 -68.12
CA SER A 343 -37.22 -76.01 -69.24
C SER A 343 -35.78 -76.35 -68.86
N ILE A 344 -35.05 -76.97 -69.78
CA ILE A 344 -33.58 -77.11 -69.76
C ILE A 344 -33.07 -76.59 -71.11
N SER A 345 -32.04 -75.76 -71.11
CA SER A 345 -31.46 -75.08 -72.28
C SER A 345 -29.95 -74.99 -72.19
#